data_AF-A0A1Y3ZUQ6-F1
#
_entry.id   AF-A0A1Y3ZUQ6-F1
#
_cell.length_a   1.000
_cell.length_b   1.000
_cell.length_c   1.000
_cell.angle_alpha   90.00
_cell.angle_beta   90.00
_cell.angle_gamma   90.00
#
_symmetry.space_group_name_H-M   'P 1'
#
loop_
_entity.id
_entity.type
_entity.pdbx_description
1 polymer ?
#
loop_
_entity_poly.entity_id
_entity_poly.type
_entity_poly.pdbx_seq_one_letter_code
_entity_poly.pdbx_strand_id
1 'polypeptide(L)'
;MPKIVGVVRTSFTAKDGTQISGRTFFTEEPVKPDQGIGQRTDRFFLSDAKLATLSFKPDLALGFEVQILYNRYGKVENLVLIDQLDSDLEVET
;
A
#
# COMPACT_ATOMS: atom_id res chain seq x y z
N MET A 1 -3.34 8.78 6.16
CA MET A 1 -3.26 8.00 4.90
C MET A 1 -3.33 6.52 5.23
N PRO A 2 -3.43 5.57 4.26
CA PRO A 2 -3.33 4.16 4.60
C PRO A 2 -1.94 3.81 5.14
N LYS A 3 -1.92 3.10 6.28
CA LYS A 3 -0.72 2.55 6.92
C LYS A 3 -0.58 1.07 6.60
N ILE A 4 0.61 0.61 6.23
CA ILE A 4 0.86 -0.81 6.00
C ILE A 4 0.93 -1.54 7.33
N VAL A 5 0.06 -2.54 7.53
CA VAL A 5 -0.04 -3.33 8.78
C VAL A 5 0.23 -4.82 8.57
N GLY A 6 0.36 -5.26 7.33
CA GLY A 6 0.73 -6.65 7.04
C GLY A 6 1.31 -6.81 5.64
N VAL A 7 2.22 -7.76 5.50
CA VAL A 7 2.83 -8.12 4.22
C VAL A 7 2.92 -9.64 4.15
N VAL A 8 2.36 -10.25 3.11
CA VAL A 8 2.32 -11.71 2.94
C VAL A 8 2.83 -12.09 1.55
N ARG A 9 3.81 -12.99 1.47
CA ARG A 9 4.26 -13.54 0.19
C ARG A 9 3.12 -14.34 -0.44
N THR A 10 2.79 -14.00 -1.69
CA THR A 10 1.66 -14.57 -2.40
C THR A 10 2.10 -14.99 -3.79
N SER A 11 1.66 -16.15 -4.25
CA SER A 11 1.84 -16.60 -5.64
C SER A 11 0.55 -17.24 -6.16
N PHE A 12 0.28 -17.04 -7.44
CA PHE A 12 -0.90 -17.58 -8.12
C PHE A 12 -0.62 -17.78 -9.61
N THR A 13 -1.41 -18.64 -10.24
CA THR A 13 -1.37 -18.86 -11.68
C THR A 13 -2.41 -17.94 -12.34
N ALA A 14 -1.97 -17.12 -13.30
CA ALA A 14 -2.85 -16.27 -14.09
C ALA A 14 -3.66 -17.11 -15.11
N LYS A 15 -4.70 -16.50 -15.70
CA LYS A 15 -5.60 -17.18 -16.64
C LYS A 15 -4.90 -17.72 -17.89
N ASP A 16 -3.75 -17.15 -18.24
CA ASP A 16 -2.90 -17.56 -19.36
C ASP A 16 -1.91 -18.69 -18.98
N GLY A 17 -1.97 -19.21 -17.75
CA GLY A 17 -1.05 -20.23 -17.24
C GLY A 17 0.26 -19.68 -16.66
N THR A 18 0.48 -18.37 -16.72
CA THR A 18 1.70 -17.76 -16.18
C THR A 18 1.71 -17.83 -14.65
N GLN A 19 2.79 -18.34 -14.08
CA GLN A 19 2.99 -18.27 -12.63
C GLN A 19 3.43 -16.87 -12.22
N ILE A 20 2.69 -16.23 -11.33
CA ILE A 20 2.99 -14.91 -10.79
C ILE A 20 3.33 -15.04 -9.31
N SER A 21 4.47 -14.52 -8.90
CA SER A 21 4.87 -14.35 -7.50
C SER A 21 4.90 -12.86 -7.12
N GLY A 22 4.71 -12.59 -5.84
CA GLY A 22 4.72 -11.24 -5.30
C GLY A 22 4.37 -11.17 -3.82
N ARG A 23 3.84 -10.03 -3.41
CA ARG A 23 3.40 -9.77 -2.04
C ARG A 23 2.01 -9.14 -2.03
N THR A 24 1.19 -9.57 -1.08
CA THR A 24 -0.05 -8.89 -0.71
C THR A 24 0.22 -8.01 0.50
N PHE A 25 -0.11 -6.73 0.38
CA PHE A 25 0.00 -5.73 1.42
C PHE A 25 -1.38 -5.50 2.01
N PHE A 26 -1.44 -5.37 3.33
CA PHE A 26 -2.64 -5.06 4.08
C PHE A 26 -2.48 -3.68 4.69
N THR A 27 -3.49 -2.84 4.54
CA THR A 27 -3.47 -1.46 5.04
C THR A 27 -4.65 -1.19 5.95
N GLU A 28 -4.47 -0.24 6.85
CA GLU A 28 -5.55 0.35 7.63
C GLU A 28 -5.51 1.88 7.55
N GLU A 29 -6.67 2.51 7.63
CA GLU A 29 -6.81 3.95 7.83
C GLU A 29 -8.06 4.26 8.66
N PRO A 30 -8.10 5.38 9.40
CA PRO A 30 -9.29 5.75 10.14
C PRO A 30 -10.50 5.92 9.23
N VAL A 31 -11.65 5.38 9.63
CA VAL A 31 -12.93 5.72 8.99
C VAL A 31 -13.21 7.20 9.26
N LYS A 32 -13.59 7.95 8.23
CA LYS A 32 -13.92 9.38 8.42
C LYS A 32 -15.09 9.52 9.40
N PRO A 33 -15.07 10.50 10.32
CA PRO A 33 -16.10 10.62 11.36
C PRO A 33 -17.54 10.75 10.83
N ASP A 34 -17.71 11.28 9.62
CA ASP A 34 -19.00 11.40 8.92
C ASP A 34 -19.48 10.09 8.28
N GLN A 35 -18.62 9.05 8.24
CA GLN A 35 -18.89 7.75 7.64
C GLN A 35 -19.00 6.61 8.66
N GLY A 36 -18.50 6.79 9.88
CA GLY A 36 -18.56 5.77 10.94
C GLY A 36 -17.41 5.86 11.95
N ILE A 37 -17.15 4.76 12.66
CA ILE A 37 -16.11 4.63 13.69
C ILE A 37 -15.17 3.45 13.40
N GLY A 38 -13.92 3.56 13.86
CA GLY A 38 -12.92 2.49 13.76
C GLY A 38 -11.96 2.65 12.57
N GLN A 39 -11.43 1.52 12.09
CA GLN A 39 -10.44 1.45 11.01
C GLN A 39 -11.06 0.81 9.77
N ARG A 40 -10.85 1.44 8.60
CA ARG A 40 -11.08 0.83 7.29
C ARG A 40 -9.84 0.02 6.93
N THR A 41 -10.03 -1.23 6.54
CA THR A 41 -8.94 -2.09 6.08
C THR A 41 -9.07 -2.36 4.58
N ASP A 42 -7.94 -2.50 3.92
CA ASP A 42 -7.87 -2.87 2.51
C ASP A 42 -6.62 -3.74 2.25
N ARG A 43 -6.52 -4.29 1.05
CA ARG A 43 -5.35 -5.01 0.58
C ARG A 43 -5.08 -4.78 -0.90
N PHE A 44 -3.81 -4.80 -1.27
CA PHE A 44 -3.40 -4.79 -2.67
C PHE A 44 -2.24 -5.77 -2.91
N PHE A 45 -2.13 -6.25 -4.15
CA PHE A 45 -1.07 -7.16 -4.56
C PHE A 45 -0.10 -6.46 -5.50
N LEU A 46 1.20 -6.66 -5.28
CA LEU A 46 2.26 -6.29 -6.21
C LEU A 46 3.07 -7.53 -6.58
N SER A 47 3.27 -7.75 -7.88
CA SER A 47 4.18 -8.80 -8.36
C SER A 47 5.62 -8.45 -8.01
N ASP A 48 6.48 -9.47 -7.94
CA ASP A 48 7.92 -9.28 -7.75
C ASP A 48 8.52 -8.36 -8.82
N ALA A 49 8.04 -8.48 -10.07
CA ALA A 49 8.44 -7.59 -11.16
C ALA A 49 8.09 -6.12 -10.89
N LYS A 50 6.87 -5.82 -10.40
CA LYS A 50 6.48 -4.44 -10.08
C LYS A 50 7.24 -3.93 -8.86
N LEU A 51 7.42 -4.75 -7.84
CA LEU A 51 8.19 -4.40 -6.64
C LEU A 51 9.63 -4.00 -6.99
N ALA A 52 10.26 -4.68 -7.95
CA ALA A 52 11.62 -4.35 -8.41
C ALA A 52 11.72 -2.99 -9.13
N THR A 53 10.61 -2.40 -9.56
CA THR A 53 10.58 -1.07 -10.21
C THR A 53 10.37 0.10 -9.25
N LEU A 54 10.05 -0.18 -7.98
CA LEU A 54 9.79 0.87 -7.00
C LEU A 54 11.10 1.47 -6.49
N SER A 55 11.06 2.75 -6.13
CA SER A 55 12.22 3.50 -5.61
C SER A 55 12.67 3.04 -4.22
N PHE A 56 11.82 2.29 -3.51
CA PHE A 56 12.12 1.71 -2.20
C PHE A 56 11.54 0.30 -2.10
N LYS A 57 11.93 -0.42 -1.04
CA LYS A 57 11.45 -1.77 -0.72
C LYS A 57 10.23 -1.70 0.20
N PRO A 58 9.00 -1.89 -0.29
CA PRO A 58 7.79 -1.67 0.52
C PRO A 58 7.58 -2.71 1.61
N ASP A 59 8.25 -3.86 1.53
CA ASP A 59 8.26 -4.85 2.59
C ASP A 59 8.98 -4.37 3.87
N LEU A 60 9.80 -3.32 3.77
CA LEU A 60 10.40 -2.64 4.92
C LEU A 60 9.52 -1.51 5.47
N ALA A 61 8.39 -1.20 4.83
CA ALA A 61 7.50 -0.10 5.22
C ALA A 61 6.36 -0.54 6.16
N LEU A 62 6.50 -1.68 6.84
CA LEU A 62 5.54 -2.11 7.86
C LEU A 62 5.46 -1.06 8.98
N GLY A 63 4.25 -0.63 9.31
CA GLY A 63 3.98 0.42 10.29
C GLY A 63 4.03 1.85 9.75
N PHE A 64 4.47 2.05 8.50
CA PHE A 64 4.54 3.38 7.90
C PHE A 64 3.30 3.70 7.07
N GLU A 65 2.97 4.99 7.02
CA GLU A 65 1.97 5.52 6.09
C GLU A 65 2.53 5.57 4.67
N VAL A 66 1.69 5.23 3.71
CA VAL A 66 2.03 5.26 2.29
C VAL A 66 0.94 5.94 1.49
N GLN A 67 1.34 6.64 0.45
CA GLN A 67 0.43 7.04 -0.61
C GLN A 67 0.44 5.98 -1.71
N ILE A 68 -0.74 5.43 -2.00
CA ILE A 68 -0.94 4.44 -3.06
C ILE A 68 -1.44 5.16 -4.31
N LEU A 69 -0.61 5.18 -5.35
CA LEU A 69 -0.93 5.85 -6.61
C LEU A 69 -1.44 4.81 -7.61
N TYR A 70 -2.67 4.99 -8.08
CA TYR A 70 -3.30 4.10 -9.06
C TYR A 70 -3.23 4.70 -10.46
N ASN A 71 -3.03 3.85 -11.47
CA ASN A 71 -3.23 4.27 -12.85
C ASN A 71 -4.72 4.35 -13.19
N ARG A 72 -5.02 4.83 -14.40
CA ARG A 72 -6.40 4.98 -14.92
C ARG A 72 -7.22 3.69 -14.95
N TYR A 73 -6.59 2.52 -14.80
CA TYR A 73 -7.24 1.20 -14.80
C TYR A 73 -7.42 0.64 -13.38
N GLY A 74 -7.15 1.45 -12.34
CA GLY A 74 -7.28 1.03 -10.94
C GLY A 74 -6.18 0.07 -10.47
N LYS A 75 -5.07 -0.07 -11.21
CA LYS A 75 -3.91 -0.85 -10.76
C LYS A 75 -2.91 0.06 -10.06
N VAL A 76 -2.24 -0.46 -9.03
CA VAL A 76 -1.19 0.27 -8.32
C VAL A 76 -0.03 0.53 -9.28
N GLU A 77 0.24 1.81 -9.51
CA GLU A 77 1.30 2.30 -10.38
C GLU A 77 2.55 2.65 -9.57
N ASN A 78 2.40 3.24 -8.39
CA ASN A 78 3.52 3.60 -7.54
C ASN A 78 3.12 3.62 -6.06
N LEU A 79 4.13 3.52 -5.19
CA LEU A 79 4.00 3.75 -3.76
C LEU A 79 4.94 4.89 -3.37
N VAL A 80 4.49 5.76 -2.48
CA VAL A 80 5.33 6.79 -1.88
C VAL A 80 5.27 6.61 -0.37
N LEU A 81 6.43 6.46 0.25
CA LEU A 81 6.53 6.47 1.71
C LEU A 81 6.30 7.89 2.20
N ILE A 82 5.40 8.07 3.16
CA ILE A 82 5.18 9.36 3.80
C ILE A 82 6.06 9.38 5.05
N ASP A 83 7.04 10.28 5.07
CA ASP A 83 7.86 10.50 6.25
C ASP A 83 7.01 11.22 7.32
N GLN A 84 7.09 10.74 8.57
CA GLN A 84 6.36 11.35 9.68
C GLN A 84 6.94 12.73 10.06
N LEU A 85 8.18 13.03 9.64
CA LEU A 85 8.79 14.34 9.85
C LEU A 85 8.08 15.48 9.10
N ASP A 86 7.40 15.19 7.99
CA ASP A 86 6.66 16.19 7.22
C ASP A 86 5.24 16.42 7.75
N SER A 87 4.65 15.46 8.48
CA SER A 87 3.27 15.58 9.00
C SER A 87 3.14 16.48 10.22
N ASP A 88 4.22 16.69 10.97
CA ASP A 88 4.21 17.52 12.18
C ASP A 88 4.35 19.02 11.88
N LEU A 89 4.70 19.40 10.64
CA LEU A 89 4.82 20.80 10.20
C LEU A 89 3.50 21.42 9.74
N GLU A 90 2.44 20.63 9.53
CA GLU A 90 1.12 21.13 9.10
C GLU A 90 0.16 21.46 10.27
N VAL A 91 0.61 21.35 11.53
CA VAL A 91 -0.23 21.59 12.72
C VAL A 91 0.00 22.98 13.36
N GLU A 92 0.87 23.81 12.80
CA GLU A 92 1.00 25.22 13.20
C GLU A 92 0.29 26.14 12.20
N THR A 93 -1.04 26.28 12.31
CA THR A 93 -1.75 27.51 11.88
C THR A 93 -3.08 27.69 12.59
#